data_AF-A0A0K2JJI1-F1
#
_entry.id   AF-A0A0K2JJI1-F1
#
_cell.length_a   1.000
_cell.length_b   1.000
_cell.length_c   1.000
_cell.angle_alpha   90.00
_cell.angle_beta   90.00
_cell.angle_gamma   90.00
#
_symmetry.space_group_name_H-M   'P 1'
#
loop_
_entity.id
_entity.type
_entity.pdbx_description
1 polymer ?
#
loop_
_entity_poly.entity_id
_entity_poly.type
_entity_poly.pdbx_seq_one_letter_code
_entity_poly.pdbx_strand_id
1 'polypeptide(L)'
;MKEIRNVQLSEFQKEIINKLDDKYCYKISRGTGIYSGYNAIKIFNKKMEHLFTIDERDNTVSINNYIKNRKKELEFLELILKENK
;
A
#
# COMPACT_ATOMS: atom_id res chain seq x y z
N MET A 1 22.24 -13.25 12.66
CA MET A 1 21.48 -14.23 11.86
C MET A 1 20.01 -13.81 11.93
N LYS A 2 19.38 -13.40 10.82
CA LYS A 2 17.96 -13.03 10.84
C LYS A 2 17.18 -14.11 10.11
N GLU A 3 16.32 -14.80 10.85
CA GLU A 3 15.31 -15.71 10.30
C GLU A 3 14.49 -14.97 9.25
N ILE A 4 14.68 -15.35 7.99
CA ILE A 4 13.69 -15.07 6.95
C ILE A 4 12.61 -16.13 7.20
N ARG A 5 11.60 -15.79 8.01
CA ARG A 5 10.36 -16.57 8.00
C ARG A 5 9.92 -16.65 6.55
N ASN A 6 9.59 -17.83 6.06
CA ASN A 6 9.01 -18.04 4.73
C ASN A 6 7.70 -17.23 4.63
N VAL A 7 7.81 -15.93 4.32
CA VAL A 7 6.64 -15.08 4.10
C VAL A 7 6.20 -15.31 2.67
N GLN A 8 5.11 -16.04 2.50
CA GLN A 8 4.53 -16.30 1.20
C GLN A 8 3.83 -15.01 0.71
N LEU A 9 4.48 -14.31 -0.21
CA LEU A 9 3.89 -13.17 -0.91
C LEU A 9 2.97 -13.66 -2.03
N SER A 10 1.88 -12.93 -2.28
CA SER A 10 1.02 -13.18 -3.44
C SER A 10 1.73 -12.80 -4.75
N GLU A 11 1.28 -13.35 -5.87
CA GLU A 11 1.83 -13.01 -7.20
C GLU A 11 1.69 -11.51 -7.49
N PHE A 12 0.58 -10.91 -7.06
CA PHE A 12 0.36 -9.47 -7.19
C PHE A 12 1.38 -8.66 -6.39
N GLN A 13 1.66 -9.03 -5.13
CA GLN A 13 2.68 -8.37 -4.32
C GLN A 13 4.08 -8.48 -4.96
N LYS A 14 4.42 -9.65 -5.51
CA LYS A 14 5.69 -9.86 -6.23
C LYS A 14 5.78 -8.98 -7.47
N GLU A 15 4.71 -8.88 -8.25
CA GLU A 15 4.65 -8.03 -9.45
C GLU A 15 4.89 -6.55 -9.09
N ILE A 16 4.25 -6.07 -8.01
CA ILE A 16 4.46 -4.69 -7.53
C ILE A 16 5.91 -4.47 -7.12
N ILE A 17 6.51 -5.37 -6.33
CA ILE A 17 7.92 -5.25 -5.92
C ILE A 17 8.85 -5.19 -7.13
N ASN A 18 8.65 -6.06 -8.12
CA ASN A 18 9.49 -6.10 -9.33
C ASN A 18 9.39 -4.83 -10.19
N LYS A 19 8.34 -4.03 -10.01
CA LYS A 19 8.13 -2.75 -10.71
C LYS A 19 8.63 -1.53 -9.92
N LEU A 20 9.10 -1.70 -8.69
CA LEU A 20 9.67 -0.60 -7.90
C LEU A 20 11.04 -0.21 -8.47
N ASP A 21 11.26 1.10 -8.62
CA ASP A 21 12.58 1.65 -8.93
C ASP A 21 13.37 1.99 -7.65
N ASP A 22 14.63 2.42 -7.81
CA ASP A 22 15.54 2.76 -6.70
C ASP A 22 15.09 3.98 -5.86
N LYS A 23 13.98 4.64 -6.21
CA LYS A 23 13.40 5.72 -5.40
C LYS A 23 12.48 5.21 -4.30
N TYR A 24 12.13 3.94 -4.34
CA TYR A 24 11.24 3.33 -3.38
C TYR A 24 11.90 2.15 -2.69
N CYS A 25 11.45 1.87 -1.47
CA CYS A 25 11.81 0.65 -0.75
C CYS A 25 10.55 0.01 -0.18
N TYR A 26 10.64 -1.29 0.13
CA TYR A 26 9.53 -2.01 0.73
C TYR A 26 9.95 -2.76 1.99
N LYS A 27 8.99 -2.96 2.89
CA LYS A 27 9.13 -3.85 4.05
C LYS A 27 7.98 -4.82 4.06
N ILE A 28 8.30 -6.09 4.25
CA ILE A 28 7.31 -7.12 4.53
C ILE A 28 6.90 -6.97 6.00
N SER A 29 5.60 -6.95 6.24
CA SER A 29 5.01 -6.85 7.58
C SER A 29 3.73 -7.66 7.63
N ARG A 30 3.24 -7.97 8.83
CA ARG A 30 1.83 -8.34 8.96
C ARG A 30 0.99 -7.09 8.69
N GLY A 31 -0.12 -7.27 7.97
CA GLY A 31 -1.09 -6.22 7.68
C GLY A 31 -1.51 -5.48 8.97
N THR A 32 -1.96 -4.25 8.83
CA THR A 32 -2.47 -3.44 9.95
C THR A 32 -3.97 -3.20 9.77
N GLY A 33 -4.78 -3.30 10.82
CA GLY A 33 -6.24 -3.08 10.78
C GLY A 33 -7.08 -4.38 10.73
N ILE A 34 -8.21 -4.36 10.02
CA ILE A 34 -9.13 -5.52 9.83
C ILE A 34 -8.42 -6.75 9.24
N TYR A 35 -7.25 -6.54 8.64
CA TYR A 35 -6.45 -7.55 7.94
C TYR A 35 -5.17 -7.93 8.69
N SER A 36 -5.15 -7.74 10.02
CA SER A 36 -4.01 -8.00 10.91
C SER A 36 -3.47 -9.44 10.96
N GLY A 37 -4.04 -10.36 10.17
CA GLY A 37 -3.57 -11.74 10.01
C GLY A 37 -2.77 -12.00 8.72
N TYR A 38 -2.82 -11.10 7.73
CA TYR A 38 -2.30 -11.36 6.40
C TYR A 38 -0.92 -10.73 6.18
N ASN A 39 -0.13 -11.28 5.26
CA ASN A 39 1.14 -10.67 4.89
C ASN A 39 0.88 -9.44 4.02
N ALA A 40 1.61 -8.37 4.28
CA ALA A 40 1.52 -7.13 3.55
C ALA A 40 2.89 -6.58 3.22
N ILE A 41 2.99 -5.90 2.09
CA ILE A 41 4.14 -5.09 1.74
C ILE A 41 3.82 -3.63 2.02
N LYS A 42 4.67 -2.96 2.80
CA LYS A 42 4.61 -1.51 3.01
C LYS A 42 5.65 -0.86 2.13
N ILE A 43 5.24 0.13 1.34
CA ILE A 43 6.11 0.84 0.40
C ILE A 43 6.39 2.25 0.93
N PHE A 44 7.65 2.66 0.79
CA PHE A 44 8.16 3.93 1.31
C PHE A 44 8.94 4.66 0.22
N ASN A 45 9.03 5.98 0.34
CA ASN A 45 9.95 6.79 -0.48
C ASN A 45 11.38 6.81 0.11
N LYS A 46 12.31 7.49 -0.56
CA LYS A 46 13.70 7.67 -0.10
C LYS A 46 13.85 8.29 1.30
N LYS A 47 12.86 9.06 1.76
CA LYS A 47 12.84 9.66 3.11
C LYS A 47 12.28 8.72 4.17
N MET A 48 11.97 7.47 3.81
CA MET A 48 11.31 6.48 4.67
C MET A 48 9.89 6.88 5.09
N GLU A 49 9.26 7.79 4.35
CA GLU A 49 7.84 8.13 4.54
C GLU A 49 6.99 7.01 3.93
N HIS A 50 6.02 6.52 4.69
CA HIS A 50 5.10 5.47 4.24
C HIS A 50 4.16 6.02 3.17
N LEU A 51 4.09 5.33 2.02
CA LEU A 51 3.24 5.74 0.91
C LEU A 51 1.95 4.92 0.88
N PHE A 52 2.07 3.59 0.84
CA PHE A 52 0.92 2.69 0.79
C PHE A 52 1.28 1.28 1.26
N THR A 53 0.25 0.49 1.53
CA THR A 53 0.34 -0.90 1.96
C THR A 53 -0.44 -1.76 0.97
N ILE A 54 0.11 -2.90 0.55
CA ILE A 54 -0.56 -3.90 -0.29
C ILE A 54 -0.66 -5.21 0.49
N ASP A 55 -1.87 -5.65 0.79
CA ASP A 55 -2.22 -6.92 1.44
C ASP A 55 -2.07 -8.10 0.47
N GLU A 56 -1.86 -9.31 0.96
CA GLU A 56 -1.71 -10.49 0.09
C GLU A 56 -2.97 -10.82 -0.71
N ARG A 57 -4.14 -10.38 -0.24
CA ARG A 57 -5.42 -10.53 -0.93
C ARG A 57 -5.71 -9.42 -1.94
N ASP A 58 -4.90 -8.37 -1.95
CA ASP A 58 -5.04 -7.32 -2.94
C ASP A 58 -4.72 -7.85 -4.35
N ASN A 59 -5.45 -7.30 -5.30
CA ASN A 59 -5.30 -7.51 -6.72
C ASN A 59 -5.64 -6.23 -7.49
N THR A 60 -5.41 -6.23 -8.80
CA THR A 60 -5.66 -5.09 -9.68
C THR A 60 -7.05 -4.49 -9.52
N VAL A 61 -8.11 -5.30 -9.38
CA VAL A 61 -9.49 -4.81 -9.23
C VAL A 61 -9.66 -4.09 -7.90
N SER A 62 -9.23 -4.71 -6.80
CA SER A 62 -9.34 -4.12 -5.46
C SER A 62 -8.56 -2.81 -5.33
N ILE A 63 -7.34 -2.74 -5.87
CA ILE A 63 -6.50 -1.53 -5.85
C ILE A 63 -7.11 -0.43 -6.71
N ASN A 64 -7.64 -0.75 -7.90
CA ASN A 64 -8.33 0.23 -8.73
C ASN A 64 -9.56 0.82 -8.03
N ASN A 65 -10.34 -0.02 -7.34
CA ASN A 65 -11.47 0.44 -6.54
C ASN A 65 -11.02 1.32 -5.38
N TYR A 66 -9.95 0.94 -4.66
CA TYR A 66 -9.36 1.76 -3.61
C TYR A 66 -8.94 3.14 -4.14
N ILE A 67 -8.21 3.20 -5.25
CA ILE A 67 -7.78 4.47 -5.89
C ILE A 67 -8.99 5.33 -6.25
N LYS A 68 -10.04 4.74 -6.86
CA LYS A 68 -11.25 5.46 -7.23
C LYS A 68 -11.94 6.08 -6.02
N ASN A 69 -12.03 5.35 -4.91
CA ASN A 69 -12.63 5.86 -3.68
C ASN A 69 -11.79 6.99 -3.07
N ARG A 70 -10.46 6.83 -3.02
CA ARG A 70 -9.56 7.88 -2.51
C ARG A 70 -9.62 9.17 -3.32
N LYS A 71 -9.80 9.09 -4.64
CA LYS A 71 -10.01 10.28 -5.49
C LYS A 71 -11.27 11.03 -5.11
N LYS A 72 -12.39 10.33 -4.91
CA LYS A 72 -13.66 10.94 -4.47
C LYS A 72 -13.53 11.60 -3.09
N GLU A 73 -12.87 10.92 -2.15
CA GLU A 73 -12.60 11.48 -0.82
C GLU A 73 -11.78 12.76 -0.91
N LEU A 74 -10.75 12.79 -1.76
CA LEU A 74 -9.91 13.97 -1.97
C LEU A 74 -10.70 15.13 -2.58
N GLU A 75 -11.49 14.86 -3.64
CA GLU A 75 -12.38 15.87 -4.26
C GLU A 75 -13.33 16.48 -3.24
N PHE A 76 -13.93 15.66 -2.37
CA PHE A 76 -14.80 16.14 -1.30
C PHE A 76 -14.07 17.02 -0.27
N LEU A 77 -12.87 16.62 0.16
CA LEU A 77 -12.05 17.42 1.08
C LEU A 77 -11.62 18.75 0.46
N GLU A 78 -11.27 18.76 -0.83
CA GLU A 78 -10.94 20.00 -1.55
C GLU A 78 -12.13 20.97 -1.62
N LEU A 79 -13.36 20.47 -1.79
CA LEU A 79 -14.56 21.29 -1.74
C LEU A 79 -14.72 21.95 -0.36
N ILE A 80 -14.63 21.16 0.72
CA ILE A 80 -14.70 21.68 2.09
C ILE A 80 -13.63 22.77 2.34
N LEU A 81 -12.39 22.53 1.89
CA LEU A 81 -11.30 23.48 2.11
C LEU A 81 -11.44 24.76 1.28
N LYS A 82 -12.14 24.73 0.14
CA LYS A 82 -12.45 25.93 -0.65
C LYS A 82 -13.56 26.77 -0.02
N GLU A 83 -14.57 26.15 0.59
CA GLU A 83 -15.67 26.84 1.26
C GLU A 83 -15.24 27.51 2.58
N ASN A 84 -14.12 27.09 3.15
CA ASN A 84 -13.55 27.68 4.38
C ASN A 84 -12.51 28.81 4.11
N LYS A 85 -12.43 29.33 2.88
CA LYS A 85 -11.60 30.50 2.51
C LYS A 85 -12.47 31.71 2.20
#